data_AF-A0A1H8TDF0-F1
#
_entry.id   AF-A0A1H8TDF0-F1
#
_cell.length_a   1.000
_cell.length_b   1.000
_cell.length_c   1.000
_cell.angle_alpha   90.00
_cell.angle_beta   90.00
_cell.angle_gamma   90.00
#
_symmetry.space_group_name_H-M   'P 1'
#
loop_
_entity.id
_entity.type
_entity.pdbx_description
1 polymer ?
#
loop_
_entity_poly.entity_id
_entity_poly.type
_entity_poly.pdbx_seq_one_letter_code
_entity_poly.pdbx_strand_id
1 'polypeptide(L)' 'MTYDLEIHIEELRAEANHCDLTERAQIIAELEAARAALAAAIAAQDVERVGEPPH' A
#
# COMPACT_ATOMS: atom_id res chain seq x y z
N MET A 1 4.24 9.33 3.95
CA MET A 1 3.49 9.15 2.68
C MET A 1 3.49 7.69 2.25
N THR A 2 4.56 7.12 1.70
CA THR A 2 4.62 5.66 1.43
C THR A 2 4.90 4.84 2.69
N TYR A 3 5.74 5.34 3.59
CA TYR A 3 6.07 4.69 4.87
C TYR A 3 4.83 4.35 5.72
N ASP A 4 3.86 5.27 5.79
CA ASP A 4 2.61 5.05 6.53
C ASP A 4 1.73 3.99 5.84
N LEU A 5 1.72 3.95 4.49
CA LEU A 5 1.05 2.91 3.71
C LEU A 5 1.71 1.54 3.89
N GLU A 6 3.04 1.49 3.94
CA GLU A 6 3.80 0.25 4.17
C GLU A 6 3.51 -0.32 5.56
N ILE A 7 3.49 0.51 6.61
CA ILE A 7 3.09 0.09 7.97
C ILE A 7 1.66 -0.45 7.96
N HIS A 8 0.73 0.29 7.36
CA HIS A 8 -0.67 -0.11 7.31
C HIS A 8 -0.89 -1.44 6.57
N ILE A 9 -0.15 -1.68 5.48
CA ILE A 9 -0.16 -2.98 4.79
C ILE A 9 0.32 -4.11 5.71
N GLU A 10 1.39 -3.90 6.49
CA GLU A 10 1.88 -4.92 7.42
C GLU A 10 0.90 -5.19 8.57
N GLU A 11 0.20 -4.18 9.07
CA GLU A 11 -0.89 -4.34 10.04
C GLU A 11 -2.03 -5.19 9.48
N LEU A 12 -2.52 -4.87 8.28
CA LEU A 12 -3.58 -5.64 7.61
C LEU A 12 -3.15 -7.08 7.32
N ARG A 13 -1.88 -7.31 6.97
CA ARG A 13 -1.34 -8.67 6.79
C ARG A 13 -1.33 -9.45 8.10
N ALA A 14 -0.96 -8.80 9.21
CA ALA A 14 -0.98 -9.41 10.52
C ALA A 14 -2.42 -9.74 10.95
N GLU A 15 -3.36 -8.82 10.73
CA GLU A 15 -4.77 -9.00 11.07
C GLU A 15 -5.44 -10.11 10.24
N ALA A 16 -5.18 -10.14 8.93
CA ALA A 16 -5.69 -11.18 8.03
C ALA A 16 -5.30 -12.61 8.43
N ASN A 17 -4.19 -12.76 9.17
CA ASN A 17 -3.72 -14.05 9.68
C ASN A 17 -4.44 -14.49 10.96
N HIS A 18 -5.10 -13.59 11.68
CA HIS A 18 -5.72 -13.85 12.99
C HIS A 18 -7.25 -13.68 13.00
N CYS A 19 -7.85 -13.11 11.95
CA CYS A 19 -9.29 -12.86 11.83
C CYS A 19 -10.11 -14.08 11.37
N ASP A 20 -11.44 -14.00 11.49
CA ASP A 20 -12.35 -15.01 10.95
C ASP A 20 -12.55 -14.88 9.42
N LEU A 21 -13.19 -15.87 8.79
CA LEU A 21 -13.36 -15.90 7.33
C LEU A 21 -14.16 -14.72 6.75
N THR A 22 -15.07 -14.14 7.54
CA THR A 22 -15.92 -13.02 7.12
C THR A 22 -15.14 -11.72 7.19
N GLU A 23 -14.43 -11.49 8.30
CA GLU A 23 -13.54 -10.35 8.49
C GLU A 23 -12.37 -10.39 7.50
N ARG A 24 -11.85 -11.58 7.20
CA ARG A 24 -10.74 -11.78 6.25
C ARG A 24 -11.03 -11.26 4.85
N ALA A 25 -12.27 -11.39 4.37
CA ALA A 25 -12.65 -10.87 3.06
C ALA A 25 -12.58 -9.34 3.00
N GLN A 26 -12.98 -8.67 4.08
CA GLN A 26 -12.92 -7.21 4.19
C GLN A 26 -11.47 -6.73 4.30
N ILE A 27 -10.66 -7.39 5.14
CA ILE A 27 -9.25 -7.08 5.33
C ILE A 27 -8.45 -7.30 4.02
N ILE A 28 -8.76 -8.34 3.25
CA ILE A 28 -8.12 -8.55 1.94
C ILE A 28 -8.47 -7.43 0.95
N ALA A 29 -9.73 -6.99 0.90
CA ALA A 29 -10.13 -5.89 0.03
C ALA A 29 -9.41 -4.58 0.40
N GLU A 30 -9.28 -4.30 1.70
CA GLU A 30 -8.52 -3.15 2.20
C GLU A 30 -7.04 -3.24 1.85
N LEU A 31 -6.45 -4.42 2.01
CA LEU A 31 -5.05 -4.69 1.68
C LEU A 31 -4.76 -4.56 0.17
N GLU A 32 -5.69 -4.95 -0.69
CA GLU A 32 -5.59 -4.72 -2.13
C GLU A 32 -5.63 -3.22 -2.47
N ALA A 33 -6.53 -2.46 -1.84
CA ALA A 33 -6.61 -1.01 -2.02
C ALA A 33 -5.33 -0.30 -1.53
N ALA A 34 -4.82 -0.67 -0.37
CA ALA A 34 -3.59 -0.11 0.20
C ALA A 34 -2.36 -0.39 -0.68
N ARG A 35 -2.26 -1.61 -1.24
CA ARG A 35 -1.19 -1.96 -2.19
C ARG A 35 -1.28 -1.18 -3.50
N ALA A 36 -2.49 -0.98 -4.03
CA ALA A 36 -2.69 -0.16 -5.22
C ALA A 36 -2.29 1.30 -4.97
N ALA A 37 -2.64 1.84 -3.80
CA ALA A 37 -2.23 3.19 -3.38
C ALA A 37 -0.71 3.32 -3.25
N LEU A 38 -0.04 2.33 -2.64
CA LEU A 38 1.42 2.31 -2.52
C LEU A 38 2.09 2.28 -3.91
N ALA A 39 1.61 1.42 -4.82
CA ALA A 39 2.13 1.35 -6.18
C ALA A 39 1.96 2.67 -6.94
N ALA A 40 0.80 3.34 -6.79
CA ALA A 40 0.56 4.65 -7.39
C ALA A 40 1.49 5.74 -6.80
N ALA A 41 1.70 5.73 -5.48
CA ALA A 41 2.59 6.67 -4.80
C ALA A 41 4.06 6.51 -5.23
N ILE A 42 4.52 5.26 -5.39
CA ILE A 42 5.86 4.96 -5.92
C ILE A 42 5.99 5.45 -7.37
N ALA A 43 5.00 5.13 -8.22
CA ALA A 43 5.01 5.58 -9.61
C ALA A 43 5.02 7.11 -9.74
N ALA A 44 4.29 7.82 -8.87
CA ALA A 44 4.29 9.28 -8.83
C ALA A 44 5.68 9.84 -8.47
N GLN A 45 6.35 9.27 -7.46
CA GLN A 45 7.71 9.66 -7.08
C GLN A 45 8.73 9.41 -8.21
N ASP A 46 8.59 8.30 -8.93
CA ASP A 46 9.45 8.00 -10.08
C ASP A 46 9.26 8.99 -11.24
N VAL A 47 8.02 9.42 -11.51
CA VAL A 47 7.74 10.45 -12.52
C VAL A 47 8.35 11.80 -12.12
N GLU A 48 8.22 12.21 -10.86
CA GLU A 48 8.85 13.44 -10.35
C GLU A 48 10.38 13.40 -10.53
N ARG A 49 11.01 12.26 -10.24
CA ARG A 49 12.46 12.06 -10.36
C ARG A 49 12.96 12.05 -11.80
N VAL A 50 12.16 11.55 -12.75
CA VAL A 50 12.51 11.54 -14.19
C VAL A 50 12.31 12.91 -14.84
N GLY A 51 11.43 13.75 -14.29
CA GLY A 51 11.14 15.09 -14.79
C GLY A 51 12.20 16.15 -14.44
N GLU A 52 13.19 15.82 -13.60
CA GLU A 52 14.23 16.76 -13.20
C GLU A 52 15.29 16.90 -14.33
N PRO A 53 15.47 18.09 -14.93
CA PRO A 53 16.46 18.27 -15.98
C PRO A 53 17.87 18.10 -15.41
N PRO A 54 18.82 17.49 -16.16
CA PRO A 54 20.18 17.33 -15.68
C PRO A 54 20.81 18.71 -15.41
N HIS A 55 21.32 18.90 -14.19
CA HIS A 55 22.07 20.07 -13.77
C HIS A 55 23.47 20.14 -14.39
#